data_AF-A0A453JCT6-F1
#
_entry.id   AF-A0A453JCT6-F1
#
_cell.length_a   1.000
_cell.length_b   1.000
_cell.length_c   1.000
_cell.angle_alpha   90.00
_cell.angle_beta   90.00
_cell.angle_gamma   90.00
#
_symmetry.space_group_name_H-M   'P 1'
#
loop_
_entity.id
_entity.type
_entity.pdbx_description
1 polymer ?
#
loop_
_entity_poly.entity_id
_entity_poly.type
_entity_poly.pdbx_seq_one_letter_code
_entity_poly.pdbx_strand_id
1 'polypeptide(L)'
;RRASELGISLQVVDPLKPHQLKDQHLGLQGEHQYENAGLAVALASTWLEKQGHVDRMPLNHTDPLPDQFIRGLSSASLQGRAQIVPDSQVNSEEKDRDSSLVFYLDGAHSPESMEICARWFSHATKEQSQTCSKSRKILLFNCMSVRDPMRLLPHLVDTATQNGGAL
;
A
#
# COMPACT_ATOMS: atom_id res chain seq x y z
N ARG A 1 26.89 3.08 5.39
CA ARG A 1 28.02 3.92 4.92
C ARG A 1 27.78 5.40 5.24
N ARG A 2 26.69 6.03 4.79
CA ARG A 2 26.43 7.45 5.11
C ARG A 2 26.23 7.78 6.60
N ALA A 3 25.51 6.95 7.36
CA ALA A 3 25.33 7.16 8.81
C ALA A 3 26.65 7.05 9.59
N SER A 4 27.48 6.04 9.26
CA SER A 4 28.81 5.86 9.85
C SER A 4 29.77 7.00 9.51
N GLU A 5 29.69 7.56 8.29
CA GLU A 5 30.49 8.72 7.87
C GLU A 5 30.14 9.99 8.65
N LEU A 6 28.88 10.12 9.10
CA LEU A 6 28.38 11.25 9.87
C LEU A 6 28.45 11.03 11.39
N GLY A 7 28.96 9.88 11.85
CA GLY A 7 28.99 9.52 13.27
C GLY A 7 27.60 9.35 13.90
N ILE A 8 26.58 9.04 13.09
CA ILE A 8 25.19 8.89 13.54
C ILE A 8 24.87 7.39 13.67
N SER A 9 24.19 7.03 14.75
CA SER A 9 23.69 5.67 14.95
C SER A 9 22.62 5.32 13.91
N LEU A 10 22.82 4.21 13.21
CA LEU A 10 21.82 3.63 12.31
C LEU A 10 21.14 2.47 13.02
N GLN A 11 19.82 2.54 13.13
CA GLN A 11 19.00 1.43 13.61
C GLN A 11 18.20 0.87 12.44
N VAL A 12 18.25 -0.45 12.28
CA VAL A 12 17.41 -1.17 11.33
C VAL A 12 16.19 -1.66 12.10
N VAL A 13 15.02 -1.42 11.53
CA VAL A 13 13.74 -1.79 12.13
C VAL A 13 13.17 -3.00 11.42
N ASP A 14 12.57 -3.91 12.19
CA ASP A 14 11.86 -5.04 11.61
C ASP A 14 10.53 -4.58 11.00
N PRO A 15 10.06 -5.25 9.93
CA PRO A 15 8.71 -5.04 9.42
C PRO A 15 7.68 -5.32 10.52
N LEU A 16 6.59 -4.57 10.50
CA LEU A 16 5.46 -4.82 11.39
C LEU A 16 4.85 -6.19 11.07
N LYS A 17 4.56 -6.98 12.10
CA LYS A 17 3.93 -8.29 11.93
C LYS A 17 2.41 -8.16 12.08
N PRO A 18 1.61 -8.87 11.26
CA PRO A 18 0.14 -8.74 11.30
C PRO A 18 -0.50 -8.95 12.67
N HIS A 19 0.01 -9.90 13.48
CA HIS A 19 -0.54 -10.19 14.80
C HIS A 19 -0.40 -9.04 15.80
N GLN A 20 0.45 -8.05 15.52
CA GLN A 20 0.64 -6.87 16.37
C GLN A 20 -0.52 -5.88 16.26
N LEU A 21 -1.45 -6.09 15.32
CA LEU A 21 -2.58 -5.20 15.02
C LEU A 21 -3.92 -5.62 15.65
N LYS A 22 -3.98 -6.64 16.53
CA LYS A 22 -5.26 -7.12 17.15
C LYS A 22 -6.35 -7.43 16.11
N ASP A 23 -6.00 -8.23 15.11
CA ASP A 23 -6.87 -8.58 13.98
C ASP A 23 -7.29 -7.39 13.09
N GLN A 24 -6.75 -6.19 13.32
CA GLN A 24 -6.89 -5.07 12.41
C GLN A 24 -5.91 -5.19 11.24
N HIS A 25 -6.24 -4.48 10.16
CA HIS A 25 -5.41 -4.36 8.97
C HIS A 25 -4.84 -2.95 8.84
N LEU A 26 -3.74 -2.82 8.09
CA LEU A 26 -3.20 -1.52 7.70
C LEU A 26 -4.21 -0.80 6.79
N GLY A 27 -4.31 0.52 6.92
CA GLY A 27 -5.12 1.33 6.01
C GLY A 27 -4.52 1.40 4.60
N LEU A 28 -3.19 1.28 4.50
CA LEU A 28 -2.47 1.20 3.24
C LEU A 28 -2.33 -0.25 2.78
N GLN A 29 -2.69 -0.50 1.51
CA GLN A 29 -2.65 -1.82 0.90
C GLN A 29 -1.25 -2.17 0.35
N GLY A 30 -0.94 -3.47 0.35
CA GLY A 30 0.31 -4.05 -0.18
C GLY A 30 1.28 -4.54 0.90
N GLU A 31 1.98 -5.64 0.61
CA GLU A 31 2.88 -6.31 1.57
C GLU A 31 4.04 -5.41 2.03
N HIS A 32 4.56 -4.57 1.14
CA HIS A 32 5.63 -3.60 1.46
C HIS A 32 5.19 -2.55 2.50
N GLN A 33 3.88 -2.39 2.74
CA GLN A 33 3.40 -1.45 3.75
C GLN A 33 3.69 -1.91 5.18
N TYR A 34 3.95 -3.19 5.41
CA TYR A 34 4.39 -3.68 6.72
C TYR A 34 5.79 -3.18 7.08
N GLU A 35 6.68 -3.04 6.08
CA GLU A 35 7.98 -2.39 6.26
C GLU A 35 7.81 -0.90 6.61
N ASN A 36 6.98 -0.19 5.85
CA ASN A 36 6.67 1.22 6.10
C ASN A 36 6.01 1.43 7.47
N ALA A 37 5.12 0.52 7.88
CA ALA A 37 4.44 0.57 9.16
C ALA A 37 5.43 0.34 10.33
N GLY A 38 6.34 -0.63 10.21
CA GLY A 38 7.39 -0.86 11.19
C GLY A 38 8.27 0.38 11.39
N LEU A 39 8.67 1.00 10.27
CA LEU A 39 9.39 2.27 10.29
C LEU A 39 8.59 3.41 10.92
N ALA A 40 7.31 3.55 10.59
CA ALA A 40 6.44 4.57 11.17
C ALA A 40 6.29 4.41 12.69
N VAL A 41 6.13 3.17 13.18
CA VAL A 41 6.06 2.87 14.62
C VAL A 41 7.35 3.27 15.31
N ALA A 42 8.51 2.90 14.77
CA ALA A 42 9.80 3.23 15.36
C ALA A 42 10.06 4.75 15.40
N LEU A 43 9.73 5.45 14.31
CA LEU A 43 9.86 6.91 14.23
C LEU A 43 8.94 7.62 15.23
N ALA A 44 7.66 7.21 15.30
CA ALA A 44 6.71 7.79 16.24
C ALA A 44 7.11 7.50 17.70
N SER A 45 7.63 6.30 17.98
CA SER A 45 8.14 5.92 19.29
C SER A 45 9.34 6.77 19.70
N THR A 46 10.32 6.94 18.79
CA THR A 46 11.48 7.81 19.00
C THR A 46 11.07 9.25 19.26
N TRP A 47 10.05 9.74 18.56
CA TRP A 47 9.52 11.09 18.77
C TRP A 47 8.86 11.23 20.14
N LEU A 48 8.00 10.28 20.54
CA LEU A 48 7.33 10.27 21.85
C LEU A 48 8.34 10.23 22.99
N GLU A 49 9.39 9.41 22.88
CA GLU A 49 10.48 9.35 23.85
C GLU A 49 11.14 10.72 24.03
N LYS A 50 11.47 11.39 22.93
CA LYS A 50 12.08 12.74 22.94
C LYS A 50 11.17 13.81 23.51
N GLN A 51 9.84 13.62 23.47
CA GLN A 51 8.88 14.52 24.10
C GLN A 51 8.59 14.16 25.57
N GLY A 52 9.20 13.10 26.11
CA GLY A 52 8.95 12.64 27.49
C GLY A 52 7.65 11.86 27.65
N HIS A 53 7.00 11.43 26.57
CA HIS A 53 5.76 10.65 26.56
C HIS A 53 6.03 9.14 26.52
N VAL A 54 6.90 8.66 27.42
CA VAL A 54 7.36 7.27 27.47
C VAL A 54 6.21 6.29 27.80
N ASP A 55 5.19 6.76 28.53
CA ASP A 55 3.97 6.02 28.86
C ASP A 55 3.12 5.64 27.64
N ARG A 56 3.33 6.31 26.51
CA ARG A 56 2.58 6.10 25.26
C ARG A 56 3.34 5.26 24.24
N MET A 57 4.58 4.88 24.55
CA MET A 57 5.40 4.09 23.63
C MET A 57 5.00 2.61 23.68
N PRO A 58 5.21 1.85 22.58
CA PRO A 58 5.23 0.39 22.64
C PRO A 58 6.47 -0.03 23.46
N LEU A 59 6.31 -0.22 24.77
CA LEU A 59 7.40 -0.65 25.64
C LEU A 59 7.83 -2.07 25.24
N ASN A 60 9.11 -2.28 24.91
CA ASN A 60 9.77 -3.58 24.70
C ASN A 60 8.88 -4.70 24.13
N HIS A 61 8.60 -4.66 22.83
CA HIS A 61 7.94 -5.76 22.13
C HIS A 61 6.59 -6.18 22.73
N THR A 62 5.79 -5.24 23.26
CA THR A 62 4.39 -5.52 23.55
C THR A 62 3.68 -5.83 22.24
N ASP A 63 3.49 -7.13 22.02
CA ASP A 63 2.51 -7.67 21.11
C ASP A 63 1.23 -7.88 21.91
N PRO A 64 0.11 -7.22 21.55
CA PRO A 64 -0.09 -6.29 20.43
C PRO A 64 0.33 -4.83 20.71
N LEU A 65 0.45 -4.01 19.65
CA LEU A 65 0.75 -2.58 19.75
C LEU A 65 -0.30 -1.81 20.59
N PRO A 66 0.07 -0.64 21.17
CA PRO A 66 -0.91 0.24 21.80
C PRO A 66 -2.00 0.68 20.83
N ASP A 67 -3.24 0.82 21.32
CA ASP A 67 -4.42 1.10 20.48
C ASP A 67 -4.28 2.37 19.64
N GLN A 68 -3.54 3.37 20.12
CA GLN A 68 -3.33 4.61 19.37
C GLN A 68 -2.51 4.37 18.10
N PHE A 69 -1.51 3.49 18.16
CA PHE A 69 -0.71 3.11 16.99
C PHE A 69 -1.53 2.29 16.02
N ILE A 70 -2.28 1.29 16.52
CA ILE A 70 -3.15 0.47 15.67
C ILE A 70 -4.16 1.37 14.95
N ARG A 71 -4.87 2.25 15.66
CA ARG A 71 -5.80 3.21 15.03
C ARG A 71 -5.12 4.09 13.98
N GLY A 72 -3.94 4.63 14.28
CA GLY A 72 -3.18 5.45 13.34
C GLY A 72 -2.81 4.69 12.06
N LEU A 73 -2.31 3.47 12.20
CA LEU A 73 -1.92 2.60 11.08
C LEU A 73 -3.13 2.12 10.27
N SER A 74 -4.23 1.77 10.92
CA SER A 74 -5.46 1.30 10.27
C SER A 74 -6.24 2.42 9.57
N SER A 75 -6.13 3.66 10.04
CA SER A 75 -6.77 4.83 9.41
C SER A 75 -5.86 5.57 8.41
N ALA A 76 -4.59 5.17 8.32
CA ALA A 76 -3.65 5.78 7.39
C ALA A 76 -4.13 5.59 5.94
N SER A 77 -4.17 6.68 5.20
CA SER A 77 -4.49 6.69 3.77
C SER A 77 -3.48 7.54 3.03
N LEU A 78 -3.17 7.14 1.79
CA LEU A 78 -2.21 7.83 0.94
C LEU A 78 -2.73 7.83 -0.49
N GLN A 79 -3.13 9.01 -0.97
CA GLN A 79 -3.66 9.16 -2.31
C GLN A 79 -2.62 8.76 -3.35
N GLY A 80 -3.07 8.05 -4.40
CA GLY A 80 -2.21 7.54 -5.46
C GLY A 80 -1.31 6.38 -5.06
N ARG A 81 -1.56 5.68 -3.93
CA ARG A 81 -0.86 4.44 -3.57
C ARG A 81 -1.87 3.35 -3.27
N ALA A 82 -1.95 2.37 -4.16
CA ALA A 82 -2.87 1.25 -4.06
C ALA A 82 -4.32 1.70 -3.74
N GLN A 83 -4.77 2.77 -4.40
CA GLN A 83 -6.03 3.45 -4.08
C GLN A 83 -7.16 2.95 -4.99
N ILE A 84 -8.29 2.58 -4.39
CA ILE A 84 -9.51 2.16 -5.10
C ILE A 84 -10.54 3.29 -5.01
N VAL A 85 -11.03 3.76 -6.16
CA VAL A 85 -11.99 4.86 -6.24
C VAL A 85 -13.16 4.47 -7.15
N PRO A 86 -14.32 4.07 -6.59
CA PRO A 86 -15.54 3.89 -7.36
C PRO A 86 -16.02 5.22 -7.96
N ASP A 87 -16.47 5.22 -9.22
CA ASP A 87 -17.07 6.40 -9.83
C ASP A 87 -18.53 6.55 -9.38
N SER A 88 -18.82 7.54 -8.54
CA SER A 88 -20.17 7.74 -7.99
C SER A 88 -21.20 8.19 -9.02
N GLN A 89 -20.79 8.80 -10.14
CA GLN A 89 -21.72 9.25 -11.19
C GLN A 89 -22.16 8.06 -12.04
N VAL A 90 -21.21 7.19 -12.40
CA VAL A 90 -21.49 5.96 -13.16
C VAL A 90 -22.20 4.93 -12.29
N ASN A 91 -21.78 4.76 -11.04
CA ASN A 91 -22.34 3.76 -10.12
C ASN A 91 -23.63 4.21 -9.41
N SER A 92 -24.27 5.30 -9.85
CA SER A 92 -25.52 5.78 -9.25
C SER A 92 -26.68 4.83 -9.55
N GLU A 93 -27.54 4.56 -8.55
CA GLU A 93 -28.59 3.52 -8.62
C GLU A 93 -29.65 3.72 -9.70
N GLU A 94 -29.69 4.89 -10.35
CA GLU A 94 -30.65 5.22 -11.40
C GLU A 94 -30.23 4.75 -12.81
N LYS A 95 -28.97 4.35 -12.99
CA LYS A 95 -28.48 3.81 -14.28
C LYS A 95 -28.09 2.35 -14.12
N ASP A 96 -28.33 1.62 -15.21
CA ASP A 96 -28.09 0.19 -15.45
C ASP A 96 -27.21 -0.51 -14.38
N ARG A 97 -27.83 -1.39 -13.56
CA ARG A 97 -27.17 -2.12 -12.46
C ARG A 97 -26.02 -3.01 -12.95
N ASP A 98 -25.94 -3.26 -14.25
CA ASP A 98 -24.88 -4.04 -14.88
C ASP A 98 -23.63 -3.21 -15.26
N SER A 99 -23.67 -1.88 -15.10
CA SER A 99 -22.54 -1.01 -15.42
C SER A 99 -21.93 -0.38 -14.16
N SER A 100 -20.69 -0.75 -13.86
CA SER A 100 -19.91 -0.13 -12.78
C SER A 100 -18.52 0.28 -13.26
N LEU A 101 -18.06 1.45 -12.81
CA LEU A 101 -16.70 1.95 -13.03
C LEU A 101 -15.97 2.11 -11.70
N VAL A 102 -14.77 1.54 -11.64
CA VAL A 102 -13.87 1.65 -10.49
C VAL A 102 -12.47 1.97 -11.01
N PHE A 103 -11.87 3.01 -10.44
CA PHE A 103 -10.49 3.39 -10.72
C PHE A 103 -9.54 2.74 -9.70
N TYR A 104 -8.45 2.18 -10.20
CA TYR A 104 -7.35 1.65 -9.39
C TYR A 104 -6.12 2.50 -9.67
N LEU A 105 -5.70 3.29 -8.69
CA LEU A 105 -4.70 4.34 -8.85
C LEU A 105 -3.42 3.99 -8.08
N ASP A 106 -2.28 3.97 -8.76
CA ASP A 106 -0.97 3.84 -8.16
C ASP A 106 0.09 4.68 -8.89
N GLY A 107 0.96 5.34 -8.13
CA GLY A 107 2.06 6.18 -8.62
C GLY A 107 3.40 5.45 -8.78
N ALA A 108 3.38 4.13 -8.96
CA ALA A 108 4.56 3.31 -9.25
C ALA A 108 5.36 3.87 -10.45
N HIS A 109 6.67 3.96 -10.29
CA HIS A 109 7.57 4.57 -11.29
C HIS A 109 9.02 4.06 -11.24
N SER A 110 9.25 2.96 -10.52
CA SER A 110 10.46 2.12 -10.57
C SER A 110 10.04 0.68 -10.93
N PRO A 111 10.92 -0.13 -11.55
CA PRO A 111 10.61 -1.52 -11.90
C PRO A 111 10.00 -2.31 -10.73
N GLU A 112 10.59 -2.21 -9.54
CA GLU A 112 10.16 -2.91 -8.33
C GLU A 112 8.77 -2.45 -7.89
N SER A 113 8.50 -1.13 -7.94
CA SER A 113 7.17 -0.59 -7.61
C SER A 113 6.09 -0.99 -8.63
N MET A 114 6.46 -1.16 -9.91
CA MET A 114 5.52 -1.62 -10.94
C MET A 114 5.05 -3.06 -10.66
N GLU A 115 5.96 -3.95 -10.24
CA GLU A 115 5.61 -5.33 -9.86
C GLU A 115 4.68 -5.37 -8.64
N ILE A 116 4.96 -4.55 -7.63
CA ILE A 116 4.12 -4.42 -6.44
C ILE A 116 2.73 -3.91 -6.82
N CYS A 117 2.64 -2.89 -7.67
CA CYS A 117 1.38 -2.36 -8.19
C CYS A 117 0.57 -3.43 -8.93
N ALA A 118 1.22 -4.19 -9.82
CA ALA A 118 0.57 -5.26 -10.57
C ALA A 118 0.03 -6.38 -9.66
N ARG A 119 0.80 -6.79 -8.63
CA ARG A 119 0.35 -7.77 -7.62
C ARG A 119 -0.86 -7.26 -6.84
N TRP A 120 -0.80 -6.03 -6.35
CA TRP A 120 -1.91 -5.39 -5.64
C TRP A 120 -3.18 -5.34 -6.52
N PHE A 121 -3.08 -4.85 -7.75
CA PHE A 121 -4.22 -4.77 -8.66
C PHE A 121 -4.82 -6.15 -8.98
N SER A 122 -3.96 -7.14 -9.20
CA SER A 122 -4.40 -8.52 -9.46
C SER A 122 -5.15 -9.09 -8.26
N HIS A 123 -4.70 -8.82 -7.03
CA HIS A 123 -5.42 -9.22 -5.82
C HIS A 123 -6.75 -8.48 -5.68
N ALA A 124 -6.73 -7.15 -5.78
CA ALA A 124 -7.91 -6.29 -5.59
C ALA A 124 -9.03 -6.55 -6.62
N THR A 125 -8.69 -7.07 -7.81
CA THR A 125 -9.68 -7.37 -8.86
C THR A 125 -10.13 -8.84 -8.90
N LYS A 126 -9.47 -9.75 -8.17
CA LYS A 126 -9.87 -11.16 -8.10
C LYS A 126 -11.26 -11.33 -7.49
N GLU A 127 -11.54 -10.64 -6.38
CA GLU A 127 -12.83 -10.71 -5.69
C GLU A 127 -13.99 -10.20 -6.56
N GLN A 128 -13.75 -9.17 -7.36
CA GLN A 128 -14.78 -8.58 -8.23
C GLN A 128 -15.05 -9.43 -9.49
N SER A 129 -14.06 -10.21 -9.95
CA SER A 129 -14.25 -11.13 -11.07
C SER A 129 -15.15 -12.33 -10.75
N GLN A 130 -15.32 -12.66 -9.46
CA GLN A 130 -16.19 -13.76 -9.02
C GLN A 130 -17.68 -13.38 -9.03
N THR A 131 -17.99 -12.09 -8.92
CA THR A 131 -19.37 -11.58 -8.81
C THR A 131 -19.92 -11.05 -10.13
N CYS A 132 -19.07 -10.60 -11.05
CA CYS A 132 -19.48 -10.05 -12.35
C CYS A 132 -18.89 -10.86 -13.52
N SER A 133 -19.76 -11.52 -14.30
CA SER A 133 -19.34 -12.40 -15.40
C SER A 133 -18.70 -11.68 -16.61
N LYS A 134 -18.70 -10.34 -16.64
CA LYS A 134 -18.14 -9.51 -17.72
C LYS A 134 -17.47 -8.24 -17.19
N SER A 135 -16.31 -8.37 -16.56
CA SER A 135 -15.48 -7.20 -16.22
C SER A 135 -14.43 -6.93 -17.31
N ARG A 136 -14.34 -5.68 -17.78
CA ARG A 136 -13.28 -5.23 -18.71
C ARG A 136 -12.27 -4.38 -17.94
N LYS A 137 -10.99 -4.76 -18.03
CA LYS A 137 -9.87 -4.04 -17.42
C LYS A 137 -9.22 -3.17 -18.49
N ILE A 138 -8.87 -1.93 -18.13
CA ILE A 138 -8.21 -0.97 -19.02
C ILE A 138 -7.04 -0.37 -18.24
N LEU A 139 -5.83 -0.46 -18.81
CA LEU A 139 -4.64 0.18 -18.26
C LEU A 139 -4.45 1.56 -18.88
N LEU A 140 -4.41 2.60 -18.02
CA LEU A 140 -3.89 3.90 -18.39
C LEU A 140 -2.51 4.06 -17.75
N PHE A 141 -1.46 4.07 -18.57
CA PHE A 141 -0.08 4.21 -18.12
C PHE A 141 0.54 5.49 -18.68
N ASN A 142 1.25 6.23 -17.83
CA ASN A 142 2.02 7.41 -18.20
C ASN A 142 3.31 7.46 -17.37
N CYS A 143 4.40 7.92 -17.97
CA CYS A 143 5.64 8.23 -17.25
C CYS A 143 6.27 9.51 -17.78
N MET A 144 6.95 10.26 -16.91
CA MET A 144 7.67 11.47 -17.31
C MET A 144 8.83 11.13 -18.25
N SER A 145 9.27 12.09 -19.07
CA SER A 145 10.34 11.92 -20.07
C SER A 145 11.69 11.44 -19.51
N VAL A 146 11.93 11.64 -18.22
CA VAL A 146 13.13 11.17 -17.51
C VAL A 146 13.09 9.68 -17.15
N ARG A 147 12.00 8.98 -17.48
CA ARG A 147 11.81 7.55 -17.26
C ARG A 147 11.61 6.84 -18.59
N ASP A 148 12.20 5.65 -18.69
CA ASP A 148 12.05 4.80 -19.86
C ASP A 148 10.82 3.89 -19.69
N PRO A 149 9.75 4.07 -20.48
CA PRO A 149 8.56 3.24 -20.39
C PRO A 149 8.86 1.76 -20.69
N MET A 150 9.86 1.47 -21.53
CA MET A 150 10.25 0.10 -21.87
C MET A 150 10.91 -0.63 -20.70
N ARG A 151 11.33 0.09 -19.65
CA ARG A 151 11.86 -0.49 -18.42
C ARG A 151 10.83 -0.62 -17.31
N LEU A 152 9.66 -0.01 -17.45
CA LEU A 152 8.62 0.01 -16.42
C LEU A 152 7.42 -0.84 -16.80
N LEU A 153 6.92 -0.67 -18.04
CA LEU A 153 5.70 -1.32 -18.49
C LEU A 153 5.80 -2.86 -18.50
N PRO A 154 6.92 -3.49 -18.92
CA PRO A 154 7.03 -4.96 -18.89
C PRO A 154 6.83 -5.54 -17.48
N HIS A 155 7.43 -4.92 -16.46
CA HIS A 155 7.28 -5.36 -15.07
C HIS A 155 5.81 -5.36 -14.61
N LEU A 156 5.02 -4.39 -15.07
CA LEU A 156 3.59 -4.32 -14.77
C LEU A 156 2.81 -5.42 -15.50
N VAL A 157 3.00 -5.55 -16.82
CA VAL A 157 2.24 -6.46 -17.69
C VAL A 157 2.56 -7.92 -17.38
N ASP A 158 3.84 -8.25 -17.23
CA ASP A 158 4.29 -9.62 -16.98
C ASP A 158 3.79 -10.10 -15.61
N THR A 159 3.92 -9.25 -14.58
CA THR A 159 3.46 -9.57 -13.24
C THR A 159 1.94 -9.71 -13.19
N ALA A 160 1.18 -8.83 -13.86
CA ALA A 160 -0.27 -8.93 -13.89
C ALA A 160 -0.73 -10.22 -14.59
N THR A 161 -0.10 -10.56 -15.72
CA THR A 161 -0.37 -11.80 -16.48
C THR A 161 -0.12 -13.05 -15.62
N GLN A 162 1.02 -13.10 -14.92
CA GLN A 162 1.35 -14.21 -14.02
C GLN A 162 0.35 -14.37 -12.86
N ASN A 163 -0.28 -13.28 -12.42
CA ASN A 163 -1.19 -13.27 -11.27
C ASN A 163 -2.68 -13.36 -11.65
N GLY A 164 -3.00 -13.65 -12.91
CA GLY A 164 -4.37 -13.77 -13.41
C GLY A 164 -5.07 -12.42 -13.64
N GLY A 165 -4.33 -11.31 -13.54
CA GLY A 165 -4.76 -10.00 -13.97
C GLY A 165 -4.44 -9.81 -15.45
N ALA A 166 -5.28 -10.34 -16.35
CA ALA A 166 -5.18 -9.92 -17.75
C ALA A 166 -5.47 -8.40 -17.82
N LEU A 167 -4.45 -7.60 -18.15
CA LEU A 167 -4.55 -6.17 -18.44
C LEU A 167 -4.83 -5.95 -19.93
#